data_AF-A0AAW6STZ0-F1
#
_entry.id   AF-A0AAW6STZ0-F1
#
_cell.length_a   1.000
_cell.length_b   1.000
_cell.length_c   1.000
_cell.angle_alpha   90.00
_cell.angle_beta   90.00
_cell.angle_gamma   90.00
#
_symmetry.space_group_name_H-M   'P 1'
#
loop_
_entity.id
_entity.type
_entity.pdbx_description
1 polymer ?
#
loop_
_entity_poly.entity_id
_entity_poly.type
_entity_poly.pdbx_seq_one_letter_code
_entity_poly.pdbx_strand_id
1 'polypeptide(L)' 'MIGENTYFQLKEKIESLRKKMIERGMKKGFQDQETLFFSKELDKLIYHYQMKSMN' A
#
# COMPACT_ATOMS: atom_id res chain seq x y z
N MET A 1 -1.66 -15.68 21.30
CA MET A 1 -2.25 -14.67 20.41
C MET A 1 -1.13 -14.10 19.53
N ILE A 2 -0.94 -14.58 18.30
CA ILE A 2 0.14 -14.10 17.40
C ILE A 2 -0.40 -13.69 16.00
N GLY A 3 -1.72 -13.77 15.76
CA GLY A 3 -2.32 -13.51 14.44
C GLY A 3 -2.72 -12.05 14.15
N GLU A 4 -3.21 -11.30 15.14
CA GLU A 4 -3.84 -9.99 14.90
C GLU A 4 -2.85 -8.86 14.58
N ASN A 5 -1.61 -8.97 15.07
CA ASN A 5 -0.63 -7.88 14.98
C ASN A 5 -0.11 -7.69 13.54
N THR A 6 0.06 -8.76 12.77
CA THR A 6 0.64 -8.69 11.42
C THR A 6 -0.35 -8.16 10.37
N TYR A 7 -1.64 -8.49 10.51
CA TYR A 7 -2.67 -8.02 9.58
C TYR A 7 -2.94 -6.52 9.74
N PHE A 8 -3.01 -6.07 11.00
CA PHE A 8 -3.11 -4.65 11.32
C PHE A 8 -1.93 -3.85 10.75
N GLN A 9 -0.70 -4.34 10.93
CA GLN A 9 0.50 -3.72 10.37
C GLN A 9 0.49 -3.65 8.84
N LEU A 10 -0.01 -4.67 8.15
CA LEU A 10 -0.15 -4.66 6.70
C LEU A 10 -1.15 -3.59 6.23
N LYS A 11 -2.29 -3.50 6.92
CA LYS A 11 -3.32 -2.49 6.63
C LYS A 11 -2.78 -1.07 6.85
N GLU A 12 -2.06 -0.83 7.95
CA GLU A 12 -1.44 0.48 8.20
C GLU A 12 -0.41 0.86 7.12
N LYS A 13 0.40 -0.10 6.66
CA LYS A 13 1.35 0.12 5.56
C LYS A 13 0.64 0.46 4.25
N ILE A 14 -0.45 -0.23 3.93
CA ILE A 14 -1.28 0.05 2.74
C ILE A 14 -1.82 1.48 2.81
N GLU A 15 -2.42 1.88 3.94
CA GLU A 15 -3.00 3.22 4.08
C GLU A 15 -1.93 4.32 4.06
N SER A 16 -0.78 4.09 4.70
CA SER A 16 0.34 5.04 4.67
C SER A 16 0.86 5.26 3.25
N LEU A 17 1.05 4.17 2.50
CA LEU A 17 1.58 4.24 1.14
C LEU A 17 0.56 4.84 0.17
N ARG A 18 -0.74 4.54 0.35
CA ARG A 18 -1.83 5.17 -0.42
C ARG A 18 -1.83 6.68 -0.25
N LYS A 19 -1.73 7.19 0.99
CA LYS A 19 -1.67 8.63 1.25
C LYS A 19 -0.48 9.29 0.53
N LYS A 20 0.71 8.70 0.63
CA LYS A 20 1.91 9.19 -0.08
C LYS A 20 1.73 9.22 -1.59
N MET A 21 1.16 8.17 -2.18
CA MET A 21 0.88 8.10 -3.61
C MET A 21 -0.09 9.20 -4.04
N ILE A 22 -1.18 9.43 -3.29
CA ILE A 22 -2.18 10.47 -3.61
C ILE A 22 -1.57 11.86 -3.49
N GLU A 23 -0.90 12.17 -2.37
CA GLU A 23 -0.24 13.46 -2.16
C GLU A 23 0.76 13.75 -3.29
N ARG A 24 1.52 12.74 -3.69
CA ARG A 24 2.50 12.87 -4.77
C ARG A 24 1.84 13.00 -6.14
N GLY A 25 0.83 12.19 -6.44
CA GLY A 25 0.06 12.26 -7.68
C GLY A 25 -0.61 13.62 -7.86
N MET A 26 -1.12 14.21 -6.79
CA MET A 26 -1.67 15.57 -6.80
C MET A 26 -0.58 16.64 -7.03
N LYS A 27 0.63 16.44 -6.49
CA LYS A 27 1.73 17.42 -6.60
C LYS A 27 2.52 17.33 -7.91
N LYS A 28 2.73 16.14 -8.45
CA LYS A 28 3.65 15.87 -9.57
C LYS A 28 3.02 15.11 -10.74
N GLY A 29 1.77 14.68 -10.60
CA GLY A 29 1.07 13.87 -11.60
C GLY A 29 1.25 12.36 -11.40
N PHE A 30 0.37 11.60 -12.03
CA PHE A 30 0.34 10.14 -11.95
C PHE A 30 1.43 9.44 -12.78
N GLN A 31 2.06 10.18 -13.70
CA GLN A 31 3.18 9.69 -14.51
C GLN A 31 4.56 9.99 -13.87
N ASP A 32 4.60 10.71 -12.73
CA ASP A 32 5.84 10.92 -11.97
C ASP A 32 6.42 9.55 -11.55
N GLN A 33 7.74 9.39 -11.68
CA GLN A 33 8.39 8.11 -11.41
C GLN A 33 8.17 7.64 -9.97
N GLU A 34 8.12 8.57 -9.00
CA GLU A 34 7.82 8.22 -7.61
C GLU A 34 6.34 7.83 -7.42
N THR A 35 5.40 8.50 -8.09
CA THR A 35 3.98 8.10 -8.05
C THR A 35 3.80 6.68 -8.61
N LEU A 36 4.46 6.36 -9.73
CA LEU A 36 4.44 5.02 -10.32
C LEU A 36 5.10 3.98 -9.41
N PHE A 37 6.20 4.34 -8.74
CA PHE A 37 6.84 3.48 -7.75
C PHE A 37 5.89 3.17 -6.58
N PHE A 38 5.25 4.19 -6.00
CA PHE A 38 4.30 3.98 -4.91
C PHE A 38 3.08 3.14 -5.35
N SER A 39 2.59 3.31 -6.58
CA SER A 39 1.52 2.46 -7.12
C SER A 39 1.91 0.99 -7.15
N LYS A 40 3.11 0.65 -7.66
CA LYS A 40 3.59 -0.74 -7.74
C LYS A 40 3.78 -1.37 -6.37
N GLU A 41 4.32 -0.61 -5.41
CA GLU A 41 4.49 -1.11 -4.04
C GLU A 41 3.14 -1.26 -3.32
N LEU A 42 2.17 -0.38 -3.60
CA LEU A 42 0.81 -0.49 -3.07
C LEU A 42 0.10 -1.74 -3.59
N ASP A 43 0.23 -2.04 -4.88
CA ASP A 43 -0.35 -3.25 -5.49
C ASP A 43 0.20 -4.53 -4.85
N LYS A 44 1.52 -4.58 -4.61
CA LYS A 44 2.15 -5.72 -3.90
C LYS A 44 1.59 -5.90 -2.49
N LEU A 45 1.46 -4.82 -1.73
CA LEU A 45 0.93 -4.88 -0.37
C LEU A 45 -0.53 -5.32 -0.34
N ILE A 46 -1.35 -4.82 -1.27
CA ILE A 46 -2.75 -5.21 -1.43
C ILE A 46 -2.85 -6.70 -1.78
N TYR A 47 -2.04 -7.18 -2.72
CA TYR A 47 -1.99 -8.59 -3.09
C TYR A 47 -1.64 -9.48 -1.87
N HIS A 48 -0.62 -9.12 -1.10
CA HIS A 48 -0.25 -9.85 0.11
C HIS A 48 -1.36 -9.85 1.17
N TYR A 49 -2.05 -8.73 1.34
CA TYR A 49 -3.18 -8.63 2.26
C TYR A 49 -4.35 -9.52 1.83
N GLN A 50 -4.69 -9.51 0.53
CA GLN A 50 -5.75 -10.35 -0.03
C GLN A 50 -5.43 -11.84 0.09
N MET A 51 -4.20 -12.24 -0.23
CA MET A 51 -3.75 -13.64 -0.09
C MET A 51 -3.77 -14.11 1.37
N LYS A 52 -3.49 -13.23 2.33
CA LYS A 52 -3.62 -13.54 3.76
C LYS A 52 -5.07 -13.61 4.25
N SER A 53 -6.00 -12.94 3.58
CA SER A 53 -7.44 -13.01 3.90
C SER A 53 -8.14 -14.25 3.35
N MET A 54 -7.50 -14.96 2.41
CA MET A 54 -8.03 -16.16 1.74
C MET A 54 -7.55 -17.49 2.35
N ASN A 55 -6.70 -17.46 3.38
CA ASN A 55 -6.27 -18.60 4.19
C ASN A 55 -6.80 -18.48 5.62
#